data_AF-A0A9P9YAZ2-F1
#
_entry.id   AF-A0A9P9YAZ2-F1
#
_cell.length_a   1.000
_cell.length_b   1.000
_cell.length_c   1.000
_cell.angle_alpha   90.00
_cell.angle_beta   90.00
_cell.angle_gamma   90.00
#
_symmetry.space_group_name_H-M   'P 1'
#
loop_
_entity.id
_entity.type
_entity.pdbx_description
1 polymer ?
#
loop_
_entity_poly.entity_id
_entity_poly.type
_entity_poly.pdbx_seq_one_letter_code
_entity_poly.pdbx_strand_id
1 'polypeptide(L)'
;MEVSRRAADGIEPSQIIDLTREEKHLCDENGDIYVCPICYEPPVRKVITNCGHLFCQECLNTALQTNLRCPLCKTEVTSMQRIYT
;
A
#
# COMPACT_ATOMS: atom_id res chain seq x y z
N MET A 1 3.33 37.12 -37.26
CA MET A 1 4.34 36.28 -37.95
C MET A 1 5.63 36.32 -37.13
N GLU A 2 5.59 36.03 -35.83
CA GLU A 2 5.60 34.68 -35.23
C GLU A 2 6.95 33.99 -35.43
N VAL A 3 7.87 34.31 -34.51
CA VAL A 3 9.16 33.63 -34.35
C VAL A 3 8.94 32.46 -33.39
N SER A 4 8.75 31.26 -33.95
CA SER A 4 8.63 30.02 -33.20
C SER A 4 9.93 29.69 -32.47
N ARG A 5 9.90 29.85 -31.13
CA ARG A 5 10.95 29.41 -30.22
C ARG A 5 10.71 27.94 -29.89
N ARG A 6 11.73 27.08 -30.06
CA ARG A 6 11.67 25.65 -29.72
C ARG A 6 12.29 25.38 -28.34
N ALA A 7 11.74 24.34 -27.71
CA ALA A 7 12.21 23.52 -26.58
C ALA A 7 12.00 24.04 -25.14
N ALA A 8 11.19 23.31 -24.35
CA ALA A 8 11.63 22.54 -23.17
C ALA A 8 10.44 21.78 -22.55
N ASP A 9 10.57 20.47 -22.53
CA ASP A 9 10.23 19.49 -21.47
C ASP A 9 8.96 19.65 -20.62
N GLY A 10 8.18 18.56 -20.59
CA GLY A 10 6.99 18.40 -19.78
C GLY A 10 7.26 18.38 -18.28
N ILE A 11 6.42 19.08 -17.54
CA ILE A 11 6.11 18.79 -16.14
C ILE A 11 4.60 18.93 -15.99
N GLU A 12 3.93 17.79 -15.86
CA GLU A 12 2.52 17.67 -15.48
C GLU A 12 2.38 18.10 -14.01
N PRO A 13 1.56 19.11 -13.66
CA PRO A 13 1.33 19.46 -12.25
C PRO A 13 0.30 18.49 -11.66
N SER A 14 0.68 17.22 -11.49
CA SER A 14 -0.23 16.19 -10.98
C SER A 14 -0.25 16.09 -9.45
N GLN A 15 -0.03 17.16 -8.67
CA GLN A 15 -0.08 17.07 -7.20
C GLN A 15 -0.65 18.35 -6.58
N ILE A 16 -1.96 18.57 -6.72
CA ILE A 16 -2.69 19.44 -5.77
C ILE A 16 -3.18 18.51 -4.67
N ILE A 17 -2.48 18.50 -3.54
CA ILE A 17 -2.84 17.70 -2.37
C ILE A 17 -3.84 18.55 -1.55
N ASP A 18 -5.13 18.23 -1.65
CA ASP A 18 -6.20 18.90 -0.91
C ASP A 18 -6.10 18.56 0.59
N LEU A 19 -5.50 19.46 1.37
CA LEU A 19 -5.27 19.29 2.83
C LEU A 19 -6.56 19.25 3.67
N THR A 20 -7.74 19.37 3.04
CA THR A 20 -9.05 19.34 3.72
C THR A 20 -9.66 17.93 3.87
N ARG A 21 -9.03 16.89 3.30
CA ARG A 21 -9.40 15.48 3.53
C ARG A 21 -8.27 14.73 4.23
N GLU A 22 -8.33 14.70 5.56
CA GLU A 22 -7.53 13.81 6.40
C GLU A 22 -7.89 12.33 6.12
N GLU A 23 -7.30 11.72 5.10
CA GLU A 23 -7.16 10.27 5.06
C GLU A 23 -5.69 9.95 5.28
N LYS A 24 -5.37 9.48 6.49
CA LYS A 24 -4.05 8.96 6.89
C LYS A 24 -3.73 7.72 6.05
N HIS A 25 -3.39 7.98 4.80
CA HIS A 25 -3.01 6.96 3.87
C HIS A 25 -1.58 6.53 4.19
N LEU A 26 -1.32 5.24 4.35
CA LEU A 26 0.05 4.72 4.34
C LEU A 26 0.55 4.85 2.90
N CYS A 27 1.05 6.03 2.55
CA CYS A 27 1.63 6.33 1.26
C CYS A 27 3.14 6.16 1.32
N ASP A 28 3.69 5.37 0.40
CA ASP A 28 5.13 5.32 0.16
C ASP A 28 5.61 6.66 -0.44
N GLU A 29 6.93 6.87 -0.52
CA GLU A 29 7.56 8.08 -1.08
C GLU A 29 7.16 8.41 -2.54
N ASN A 30 6.58 7.43 -3.25
CA ASN A 30 6.02 7.59 -4.59
C ASN A 30 4.53 8.01 -4.59
N GLY A 31 3.91 8.19 -3.43
CA GLY A 31 2.48 8.47 -3.30
C GLY A 31 1.57 7.24 -3.45
N ASP A 32 2.15 6.05 -3.57
CA ASP A 32 1.40 4.82 -3.74
C ASP A 32 0.75 4.36 -2.44
N ILE A 33 -0.51 3.98 -2.58
CA ILE A 33 -1.37 3.55 -1.50
C ILE A 33 -1.06 2.09 -1.15
N TYR A 34 -0.54 1.79 0.05
CA TYR A 34 -0.42 0.39 0.45
C TYR A 34 -1.81 -0.25 0.61
N VAL A 35 -2.10 -1.25 -0.22
CA VAL A 35 -3.33 -2.05 -0.19
C VAL A 35 -3.05 -3.48 0.26
N CYS A 36 -4.02 -4.07 0.96
CA CYS A 36 -3.95 -5.49 1.31
C CYS A 36 -4.04 -6.33 0.02
N PRO A 37 -3.08 -7.24 -0.25
CA PRO A 37 -3.07 -8.04 -1.49
C PRO A 37 -4.15 -9.13 -1.54
N ILE A 38 -4.94 -9.29 -0.47
CA ILE A 38 -6.02 -10.28 -0.38
C ILE A 38 -7.37 -9.66 -0.73
N CYS A 39 -7.69 -8.48 -0.16
CA CYS A 39 -8.96 -7.78 -0.40
C CYS A 39 -8.83 -6.57 -1.32
N TYR A 40 -7.61 -6.15 -1.69
CA TYR A 40 -7.32 -4.98 -2.52
C TYR A 40 -7.83 -3.64 -1.95
N GLU A 41 -8.03 -3.61 -0.63
CA GLU A 41 -8.49 -2.43 0.12
C GLU A 41 -7.42 -1.96 1.12
N PRO A 42 -7.50 -0.72 1.64
CA PRO A 42 -6.64 -0.24 2.71
C PRO A 42 -6.70 -1.19 3.92
N PRO A 43 -5.54 -1.64 4.46
CA PRO A 43 -5.52 -2.69 5.46
C PRO A 43 -6.12 -2.26 6.81
N VAL A 44 -7.24 -2.87 7.18
CA VAL A 44 -7.89 -2.69 8.49
C VAL A 44 -7.22 -3.60 9.52
N ARG A 45 -6.91 -3.04 10.70
CA ARG A 45 -6.16 -3.74 11.76
C ARG A 45 -4.90 -4.43 11.21
N LYS A 46 -4.07 -3.65 10.51
CA LYS A 46 -2.84 -4.13 9.86
C LYS A 46 -2.00 -5.04 10.76
N VAL A 47 -1.65 -6.19 10.20
CA VAL A 47 -0.75 -7.18 10.80
C VAL A 47 0.42 -7.43 9.87
N ILE A 48 1.61 -7.53 10.44
CA ILE A 48 2.82 -7.95 9.73
C ILE A 48 3.16 -9.38 10.15
N THR A 49 3.46 -10.22 9.18
CA THR A 49 3.91 -11.59 9.40
C THR A 49 5.41 -11.63 9.70
N ASN A 50 5.92 -12.74 10.25
CA ASN A 50 7.36 -12.98 10.45
C ASN A 50 8.20 -12.86 9.16
N CYS A 51 7.58 -12.99 7.99
CA CYS A 51 8.23 -12.77 6.69
C CYS A 51 8.22 -11.31 6.21
N GLY A 52 7.66 -10.38 6.99
CA GLY A 52 7.66 -8.94 6.69
C GLY A 52 6.49 -8.45 5.83
N HIS A 53 5.57 -9.33 5.43
CA HIS A 53 4.42 -8.95 4.60
C HIS A 53 3.23 -8.48 5.45
N LEU A 54 2.56 -7.43 4.98
CA LEU A 54 1.46 -6.77 5.67
C LEU A 54 0.10 -7.15 5.06
N PHE A 55 -0.89 -7.38 5.92
CA PHE A 55 -2.25 -7.75 5.52
C PHE A 55 -3.28 -7.17 6.50
N CYS A 56 -4.56 -7.21 6.14
CA CYS A 56 -5.63 -7.08 7.12
C CYS A 56 -5.59 -8.27 8.08
N GLN A 57 -5.86 -8.04 9.37
CA GLN A 57 -5.93 -9.11 10.37
C GLN A 57 -6.91 -10.21 9.93
N GLU A 58 -8.09 -9.83 9.46
CA GLU A 58 -9.14 -10.78 9.08
C GLU A 58 -8.77 -11.55 7.82
N CYS A 59 -8.24 -10.85 6.80
CA CYS A 59 -7.78 -11.50 5.56
C CYS A 59 -6.66 -12.51 5.81
N LEU A 60 -5.67 -12.15 6.63
CA LEU A 60 -4.60 -13.09 6.98
C LEU A 60 -5.14 -14.27 7.76
N ASN A 61 -6.04 -14.06 8.72
CA ASN A 61 -6.60 -15.15 9.52
C ASN A 61 -7.36 -16.16 8.63
N THR A 62 -8.18 -15.68 7.69
CA THR A 62 -8.86 -16.53 6.71
C THR A 62 -7.86 -17.29 5.82
N ALA A 63 -6.80 -16.64 5.36
CA ALA A 63 -5.76 -17.31 4.57
C ALA A 63 -5.09 -18.44 5.39
N LEU A 64 -4.76 -18.18 6.66
CA LEU A 64 -4.12 -19.13 7.57
C LEU A 64 -5.01 -20.33 7.92
N GLN A 65 -6.34 -20.18 7.88
CA GLN A 65 -7.26 -21.32 8.05
C GLN A 65 -7.12 -22.35 6.92
N THR A 66 -6.79 -21.90 5.69
CA THR A 66 -6.59 -22.80 4.55
C THR A 66 -5.16 -23.31 4.45
N ASN A 67 -4.18 -22.46 4.72
CA ASN A 67 -2.77 -22.79 4.63
C ASN A 67 -1.97 -21.86 5.54
N LEU A 68 -1.16 -22.42 6.44
CA LEU A 68 -0.33 -21.66 7.41
C LEU A 68 0.87 -20.95 6.76
N ARG A 69 0.72 -20.49 5.52
CA ARG A 69 1.76 -19.88 4.69
C ARG A 69 1.33 -18.50 4.24
N CYS A 70 2.30 -17.61 4.12
CA CYS A 70 2.10 -16.26 3.64
C CYS A 70 1.59 -16.27 2.18
N PRO A 71 0.50 -15.55 1.86
CA PRO A 71 -0.03 -15.49 0.49
C PRO A 71 0.93 -14.89 -0.54
N LEU A 72 1.89 -14.06 -0.12
CA LEU A 72 2.84 -13.39 -1.01
C LEU A 72 4.09 -14.23 -1.28
N CYS A 73 4.77 -14.67 -0.22
CA CYS A 73 6.06 -15.36 -0.34
C CYS A 73 6.03 -16.86 -0.02
N LYS A 74 4.87 -17.39 0.39
CA LYS A 74 4.67 -18.81 0.75
C LYS A 74 5.50 -19.30 1.94
N THR A 75 6.19 -18.40 2.65
CA THR A 75 6.87 -18.69 3.92
C THR A 75 5.87 -19.07 5.00
N GLU A 76 6.20 -20.04 5.85
CA GLU A 76 5.36 -20.42 6.97
C GLU A 76 5.19 -19.27 7.97
N VAL A 77 3.94 -19.02 8.37
CA VAL A 77 3.60 -17.93 9.29
C VAL A 77 3.61 -18.47 10.71
N THR A 78 4.71 -18.23 11.42
CA THR A 78 4.88 -18.65 12.82
C THR A 78 4.53 -17.54 13.82
N SER A 79 4.53 -16.29 13.37
CA SER A 79 4.23 -15.13 14.21
C SER A 79 3.63 -14.00 13.37
N MET A 80 2.70 -13.26 13.96
CA MET A 80 2.11 -12.06 13.38
C MET A 80 1.99 -10.96 14.43
N GLN A 81 2.40 -9.74 14.09
CA GLN A 81 2.39 -8.58 14.98
C GLN A 81 1.43 -7.53 14.46
N ARG A 82 0.58 -6.98 15.34
CA ARG A 82 -0.32 -5.86 15.01
C ARG A 82 0.47 -4.55 15.02
N ILE A 83 0.24 -3.71 14.01
CA ILE A 83 0.84 -2.38 13.93
C ILE A 83 -0.24 -1.34 14.25
N TYR A 84 -0.05 -0.59 15.33
CA TYR A 84 -0.86 0.58 15.67
C TYR A 84 -0.10 1.80 15.19
N THR A 85 -0.63 2.50 14.18
CA THR A 85 -0.11 3.78 13.70
C THR A 85 -1.19 4.83 13.74
#